data_AF-A0A960EYP4-F1
#
_entry.id   AF-A0A960EYP4-F1
#
_cell.length_a   1.000
_cell.length_b   1.000
_cell.length_c   1.000
_cell.angle_alpha   90.00
_cell.angle_beta   90.00
_cell.angle_gamma   90.00
#
_symmetry.space_group_name_H-M   'P 1'
#
loop_
_entity.id
_entity.type
_entity.pdbx_description
1 polymer ?
#
loop_
_entity_poly.entity_id
_entity_poly.type
_entity_poly.pdbx_seq_one_letter_code
_entity_poly.pdbx_strand_id
1 'polypeptide(L)'
;MARINWTLAICLTLVGLAFGAAGVVLAGGTKDIWAAILVEVGGALALAAFLAIAEGRLVRVVTKSTSETVRRETAAINERLLRLEDLDDAQRAESAKRDAARRAELDDFEQADLSVGRVGSLLLAAHNEAMVADGDPVRVRTSSETSGHVLHMLGYSDPSEVWGIFLDFEPFEFRGATFRAGGTSVPMPYKRSTTVMWVDEPASEIAVALEDGLRTENRPLYGFSLGYALRQLVKTVAVVREARAAEADDPRRLTGRVRLLLNDDWVWTDYGLESVHSAERYKVVLGHFDPAGQYIHSSIRVPESRRGCTDPLWLDAINWIQEREKHPVYFGDDPPAPAEHGTWPAGNADLFRR
;
A
#
# COMPACT_ATOMS: atom_id res chain seq x y z
N MET A 1 -32.28 22.37 47.43
CA MET A 1 -32.41 23.63 46.66
C MET A 1 -33.43 24.51 47.35
N ALA A 2 -33.00 25.61 47.97
CA ALA A 2 -33.92 26.59 48.53
C ALA A 2 -34.71 27.26 47.39
N ARG A 3 -36.04 27.19 47.42
CA ARG A 3 -36.87 27.94 46.46
C ARG A 3 -36.68 29.43 46.75
N ILE A 4 -36.02 30.14 45.85
CA ILE A 4 -35.90 31.60 45.93
C ILE A 4 -37.31 32.18 45.90
N ASN A 5 -37.70 32.86 46.99
CA ASN A 5 -38.96 33.57 47.06
C ASN A 5 -38.83 34.88 46.26
N TRP A 6 -39.21 34.83 44.99
CA TRP A 6 -39.09 35.94 44.04
C TRP A 6 -39.75 37.23 44.52
N THR A 7 -40.87 37.11 45.22
CA THR A 7 -41.57 38.24 45.82
C THR A 7 -40.68 38.93 46.86
N LEU A 8 -40.02 38.15 47.72
CA LEU A 8 -39.09 38.66 48.74
C LEU A 8 -37.87 39.34 48.10
N ALA A 9 -37.29 38.74 47.05
CA ALA A 9 -36.14 39.30 46.35
C ALA A 9 -36.47 40.64 45.68
N ILE A 10 -37.62 40.75 45.02
CA ILE A 10 -38.09 42.00 44.40
C ILE A 10 -38.34 43.07 45.47
N CYS A 11 -38.99 42.71 46.58
CA CYS A 11 -39.22 43.63 47.68
C CYS A 11 -37.89 44.15 48.28
N LEU A 12 -36.90 43.27 48.48
CA LEU A 12 -35.58 43.67 49.02
C LEU A 12 -34.83 44.62 48.08
N THR A 13 -34.89 44.40 46.76
CA THR A 13 -34.28 45.31 45.78
C THR A 13 -34.95 46.69 45.80
N LEU A 14 -36.29 46.73 45.83
CA LEU A 14 -37.04 48.00 45.86
C LEU A 14 -36.77 48.77 47.16
N VAL A 15 -36.70 48.06 48.29
CA VAL A 15 -36.36 48.65 49.59
C VAL A 15 -34.92 49.18 49.58
N GLY A 16 -33.96 48.41 49.07
CA GLY A 16 -32.56 48.85 48.95
C GLY A 16 -32.40 50.10 48.08
N LEU A 17 -33.10 50.16 46.94
CA LEU A 17 -33.12 51.35 46.06
C LEU A 17 -33.77 52.57 46.74
N ALA A 18 -34.87 52.37 47.47
CA ALA A 18 -35.53 53.44 48.20
C ALA A 18 -34.64 54.01 49.32
N PHE A 19 -33.93 53.14 50.06
CA PHE A 19 -32.97 53.57 51.08
C PHE A 19 -31.76 54.29 50.47
N GLY A 20 -31.23 53.79 49.35
CA GLY A 20 -30.14 54.47 48.63
C GLY A 20 -30.56 55.86 48.13
N ALA A 21 -31.74 55.98 47.54
CA ALA A 21 -32.28 57.26 47.08
C ALA A 21 -32.52 58.24 48.26
N ALA A 22 -33.08 57.76 49.37
CA ALA A 22 -33.28 58.56 50.57
C ALA A 22 -31.94 59.05 51.16
N GLY A 23 -30.92 58.19 51.18
CA GLY A 23 -29.57 58.54 51.62
C GLY A 23 -28.91 59.62 50.74
N VAL A 24 -29.06 59.54 49.42
CA VAL A 24 -28.54 60.56 48.48
C VAL A 24 -29.24 61.91 48.69
N VAL A 25 -30.55 61.92 48.90
CA VAL A 25 -31.30 63.16 49.18
C VAL A 25 -30.87 63.79 50.51
N LEU A 26 -30.64 62.98 51.55
CA LEU A 26 -30.17 63.46 52.86
C LEU A 26 -28.71 63.96 52.81
N ALA A 27 -27.84 63.32 52.03
CA ALA A 27 -26.45 63.73 51.86
C ALA A 27 -26.30 65.10 51.17
N GLY A 28 -27.28 65.51 50.35
CA GLY A 28 -27.30 66.82 49.70
C GLY A 28 -27.55 68.01 50.65
N GLY A 29 -28.07 67.76 51.86
CA GLY A 29 -28.43 68.81 52.82
C GLY A 29 -27.50 68.96 54.02
N THR A 30 -26.83 67.89 54.45
CA THR A 30 -26.01 67.87 55.68
C THR A 30 -24.90 66.81 55.60
N LYS A 31 -23.68 67.12 56.05
CA LYS A 31 -22.58 66.15 56.20
C LYS A 31 -22.81 65.23 57.40
N ASP A 32 -23.83 64.40 57.33
CA ASP A 32 -24.20 63.49 58.42
C ASP A 32 -23.84 62.03 58.07
N ILE A 33 -23.22 61.35 59.04
CA ILE A 33 -22.65 60.00 58.91
C ILE A 33 -23.73 58.97 58.54
N TRP A 34 -24.97 59.23 58.94
CA TRP A 34 -26.12 58.37 58.67
C TRP A 34 -26.51 58.27 57.19
N ALA A 35 -26.26 59.32 56.41
CA ALA A 35 -26.57 59.32 54.97
C ALA A 35 -25.65 58.37 54.20
N ALA A 36 -24.36 58.31 54.57
CA ALA A 36 -23.39 57.40 53.97
C ALA A 36 -23.73 55.93 54.27
N ILE A 37 -24.09 55.63 55.52
CA ILE A 37 -24.48 54.27 55.93
C ILE A 37 -25.71 53.79 55.15
N LEU A 38 -26.70 54.65 54.94
CA LEU A 38 -27.91 54.29 54.19
C LEU A 38 -27.63 54.01 52.70
N VAL A 39 -26.72 54.76 52.07
CA VAL A 39 -26.32 54.52 50.68
C VAL A 39 -25.54 53.21 50.54
N GLU A 40 -24.59 52.95 51.43
CA GLU A 40 -23.78 51.73 51.39
C GLU A 40 -24.61 50.46 51.67
N VAL A 41 -25.47 50.49 52.70
CA VAL A 41 -26.34 49.35 53.03
C VAL A 41 -27.40 49.13 51.96
N GLY A 42 -28.01 50.21 51.43
CA GLY A 42 -28.98 50.13 50.34
C GLY A 42 -28.37 49.56 49.05
N GLY A 43 -27.16 50.00 48.70
CA GLY A 43 -26.41 49.50 47.54
C GLY A 43 -26.01 48.02 47.70
N ALA A 44 -25.52 47.62 48.88
CA ALA A 44 -25.16 46.23 49.15
C ALA A 44 -26.36 45.28 49.06
N LEU A 45 -27.52 45.69 49.59
CA LEU A 45 -28.75 44.90 49.51
C LEU A 45 -29.27 44.78 48.07
N ALA A 46 -29.25 45.87 47.30
CA ALA A 46 -29.66 45.85 45.91
C ALA A 46 -28.72 44.97 45.05
N LEU A 47 -27.41 45.03 45.29
CA LEU A 47 -26.43 44.21 44.59
C LEU A 47 -26.59 42.71 44.94
N ALA A 48 -26.76 42.37 46.21
CA ALA A 48 -26.96 41.00 46.65
C ALA A 48 -28.25 40.39 46.06
N ALA A 49 -29.34 41.16 46.03
CA ALA A 49 -30.60 40.73 45.42
C ALA A 49 -30.48 40.58 43.89
N PHE A 50 -29.76 41.49 43.23
CA PHE A 50 -29.50 41.40 41.79
C PHE A 50 -28.68 40.16 41.42
N LEU A 51 -27.62 39.86 42.18
CA LEU A 51 -26.78 38.67 41.97
C LEU A 51 -27.59 37.37 42.14
N ALA A 52 -28.45 37.28 43.16
CA ALA A 52 -29.31 36.12 43.36
C ALA A 52 -30.32 35.90 42.20
N ILE A 53 -30.80 36.98 41.59
CA ILE A 53 -31.70 36.94 40.43
C ILE A 53 -30.95 36.53 39.16
N ALA A 54 -29.74 37.06 38.97
CA ALA A 54 -28.89 36.78 37.82
C ALA A 54 -28.47 35.31 37.79
N GLU A 55 -28.01 34.74 38.91
CA GLU A 55 -27.61 33.32 39.01
C GLU A 55 -28.75 32.37 38.61
N GLY A 56 -29.98 32.61 39.09
CA GLY A 56 -31.11 31.74 38.81
C GLY A 56 -31.54 31.71 37.33
N ARG A 57 -31.36 32.82 36.60
CA ARG A 57 -31.66 32.90 35.16
C ARG A 57 -30.52 32.35 34.31
N LEU A 58 -29.28 32.67 34.68
CA LEU A 58 -28.09 32.25 33.93
C LEU A 58 -27.92 30.73 33.99
N VAL A 59 -28.16 30.12 35.16
CA VAL A 59 -28.17 28.65 35.30
C VAL A 59 -29.23 28.02 34.41
N ARG A 60 -30.49 28.51 34.40
CA ARG A 60 -31.53 27.91 33.54
C ARG A 60 -31.25 28.01 32.05
N VAL A 61 -30.73 29.14 31.58
CA VAL A 61 -30.42 29.34 30.16
C VAL A 61 -29.24 28.48 29.75
N VAL A 62 -28.20 28.41 30.59
CA VAL A 62 -27.05 27.53 30.35
C VAL A 62 -27.48 26.07 30.39
N THR A 63 -28.19 25.58 31.42
CA THR A 63 -28.59 24.16 31.47
C THR A 63 -29.49 23.76 30.30
N LYS A 64 -30.40 24.62 29.86
CA LYS A 64 -31.28 24.31 28.72
C LYS A 64 -30.51 24.30 27.40
N SER A 65 -29.66 25.32 27.17
CA SER A 65 -28.81 25.41 25.98
C SER A 65 -27.79 24.25 25.92
N THR A 66 -27.12 23.94 27.02
CA THR A 66 -26.15 22.85 27.09
C THR A 66 -26.81 21.49 26.93
N SER A 67 -28.01 21.25 27.47
CA SER A 67 -28.70 19.95 27.31
C SER A 67 -29.18 19.70 25.88
N GLU A 68 -29.67 20.73 25.17
CA GLU A 68 -30.08 20.60 23.76
C GLU A 68 -28.87 20.43 22.84
N THR A 69 -27.77 21.14 23.09
CA THR A 69 -26.52 20.99 22.32
C THR A 69 -25.88 19.62 22.56
N VAL A 70 -25.76 19.19 23.82
CA VAL A 70 -25.24 17.86 24.16
C VAL A 70 -26.10 16.76 23.53
N ARG A 71 -27.43 16.87 23.58
CA ARG A 71 -28.32 15.88 22.97
C ARG A 71 -28.16 15.81 21.45
N ARG A 72 -28.00 16.94 20.76
CA ARG A 72 -27.76 16.99 19.31
C ARG A 72 -26.38 16.42 18.96
N GLU A 73 -25.36 16.76 19.73
CA GLU A 73 -24.01 16.25 19.50
C GLU A 73 -23.91 14.76 19.79
N THR A 74 -24.55 14.25 20.85
CA THR A 74 -24.62 12.81 21.13
C THR A 74 -25.37 12.06 20.02
N ALA A 75 -26.46 12.62 19.48
CA ALA A 75 -27.16 12.01 18.36
C ALA A 75 -26.29 11.98 17.09
N ALA A 76 -25.58 13.07 16.79
CA ALA A 76 -24.66 13.14 15.65
C ALA A 76 -23.45 12.21 15.80
N ILE A 77 -22.92 12.06 17.02
CA ILE A 77 -21.85 11.11 17.34
C ILE A 77 -22.34 9.68 17.19
N ASN A 78 -23.52 9.34 17.71
CA ASN A 78 -24.11 8.00 17.57
C ASN A 78 -24.38 7.65 16.09
N GLU A 79 -24.85 8.60 15.28
CA GLU A 79 -25.04 8.37 13.83
C GLU A 79 -23.71 8.13 13.11
N ARG A 80 -22.65 8.86 13.48
CA ARG A 80 -21.30 8.63 12.94
C ARG A 80 -20.74 7.28 13.38
N LEU A 81 -20.99 6.88 14.62
CA LEU A 81 -20.52 5.60 15.18
C LEU A 81 -21.20 4.43 14.47
N LEU A 82 -22.51 4.50 14.25
CA LEU A 82 -23.26 3.52 13.45
C LEU A 82 -22.75 3.44 12.00
N ARG A 83 -22.49 4.57 11.34
CA ARG A 83 -21.91 4.57 9.98
C ARG A 83 -20.50 3.96 9.94
N LEU A 84 -19.70 4.15 10.98
CA LEU A 84 -18.37 3.55 11.07
C LEU A 84 -18.46 2.05 11.32
N GLU A 85 -19.38 1.59 12.17
CA GLU A 85 -19.66 0.17 12.36
C GLU A 85 -20.14 -0.50 11.07
N ASP A 86 -21.06 0.15 10.34
CA ASP A 86 -21.53 -0.34 9.02
C ASP A 86 -20.39 -0.43 8.00
N LEU A 87 -19.47 0.54 7.99
CA LEU A 87 -18.29 0.54 7.11
C LEU A 87 -17.29 -0.55 7.50
N ASP A 88 -17.04 -0.74 8.79
CA ASP A 88 -16.17 -1.80 9.31
C ASP A 88 -16.74 -3.19 8.99
N ASP A 89 -18.04 -3.38 9.19
CA ASP A 89 -18.70 -4.65 8.89
C ASP A 89 -18.73 -4.92 7.38
N ALA A 90 -18.93 -3.90 6.55
CA ALA A 90 -18.79 -4.01 5.10
C ALA A 90 -17.35 -4.38 4.69
N GLN A 91 -16.34 -3.75 5.29
CA GLN A 91 -14.93 -4.06 5.04
C GLN A 91 -14.56 -5.48 5.48
N ARG A 92 -15.03 -5.93 6.65
CA ARG A 92 -14.82 -7.31 7.13
C ARG A 92 -15.50 -8.32 6.22
N ALA A 93 -16.74 -8.06 5.80
CA ALA A 93 -17.47 -8.93 4.88
C ALA A 93 -16.78 -9.01 3.51
N GLU A 94 -16.29 -7.90 2.99
CA GLU A 94 -15.56 -7.86 1.73
C GLU A 94 -14.19 -8.56 1.85
N SER A 95 -13.45 -8.35 2.94
CA SER A 95 -12.21 -9.07 3.23
C SER A 95 -12.45 -10.57 3.30
N ALA A 96 -13.46 -11.01 4.06
CA ALA A 96 -13.81 -12.43 4.18
C ALA A 96 -14.20 -13.03 2.82
N LYS A 97 -14.90 -12.27 1.96
CA LYS A 97 -15.24 -12.69 0.61
C LYS A 97 -14.01 -12.83 -0.28
N ARG A 98 -13.05 -11.90 -0.20
CA ARG A 98 -11.78 -11.99 -0.93
C ARG A 98 -10.94 -13.17 -0.45
N ASP A 99 -10.87 -13.40 0.85
CA ASP A 99 -10.15 -14.53 1.44
C ASP A 99 -10.77 -15.87 1.03
N ALA A 100 -12.11 -15.96 1.02
CA ALA A 100 -12.83 -17.14 0.54
C ALA A 100 -12.59 -17.38 -0.96
N ALA A 101 -12.59 -16.34 -1.80
CA ALA A 101 -12.30 -16.45 -3.23
C ALA A 101 -10.86 -16.86 -3.50
N ARG A 102 -9.88 -16.33 -2.75
CA ARG A 102 -8.47 -16.74 -2.84
C ARG A 102 -8.26 -18.18 -2.41
N ARG A 103 -8.91 -18.61 -1.32
CA ARG A 103 -8.85 -20.02 -0.89
C ARG A 103 -9.47 -20.93 -1.94
N ALA A 104 -10.65 -20.59 -2.47
CA ALA A 104 -11.27 -21.37 -3.53
C ALA A 104 -10.39 -21.44 -4.80
N GLU A 105 -9.69 -20.36 -5.15
CA GLU A 105 -8.71 -20.36 -6.23
C GLU A 105 -7.55 -21.32 -5.94
N LEU A 106 -6.98 -21.28 -4.73
CA LEU A 106 -5.90 -22.19 -4.31
C LEU A 106 -6.37 -23.64 -4.19
N ASP A 107 -7.60 -23.89 -3.75
CA ASP A 107 -8.20 -25.22 -3.67
C ASP A 107 -8.41 -25.80 -5.08
N ASP A 108 -8.86 -25.00 -6.05
CA ASP A 108 -8.95 -25.38 -7.47
C ASP A 108 -7.55 -25.71 -8.03
N PHE A 109 -6.51 -25.05 -7.54
CA PHE A 109 -5.12 -25.33 -7.89
C PHE A 109 -4.53 -26.59 -7.24
N GLU A 110 -4.83 -26.83 -5.97
CA GLU A 110 -4.45 -28.07 -5.28
C GLU A 110 -5.17 -29.27 -5.92
N GLN A 111 -6.39 -29.08 -6.40
CA GLN A 111 -7.12 -30.07 -7.20
C GLN A 111 -6.54 -30.21 -8.64
N ALA A 112 -5.88 -29.19 -9.17
CA ALA A 112 -5.21 -29.19 -10.48
C ALA A 112 -3.78 -29.80 -10.46
N ASP A 113 -3.40 -30.53 -9.40
CA ASP A 113 -2.19 -31.35 -9.33
C ASP A 113 -0.85 -30.56 -9.27
N LEU A 114 -0.88 -29.30 -8.84
CA LEU A 114 0.30 -28.45 -8.63
C LEU A 114 0.88 -28.56 -7.21
N SER A 115 1.24 -29.78 -6.82
CA SER A 115 1.97 -30.04 -5.56
C SER A 115 3.34 -29.35 -5.52
N VAL A 116 3.95 -29.24 -4.33
CA VAL A 116 5.35 -28.76 -4.17
C VAL A 116 6.29 -29.49 -5.12
N GLY A 117 6.14 -30.81 -5.24
CA GLY A 117 6.93 -31.62 -6.16
C GLY A 117 6.76 -31.21 -7.61
N ARG A 118 5.54 -30.86 -8.04
CA ARG A 118 5.28 -30.40 -9.41
C ARG A 118 5.86 -29.00 -9.66
N VAL A 119 5.68 -28.06 -8.74
CA VAL A 119 6.28 -26.72 -8.81
C VAL A 119 7.81 -26.83 -8.83
N GLY A 120 8.37 -27.65 -7.94
CA GLY A 120 9.79 -27.96 -7.89
C GLY A 120 10.30 -28.54 -9.22
N SER A 121 9.57 -29.49 -9.81
CA SER A 121 9.92 -30.07 -11.11
C SER A 121 9.94 -29.03 -12.24
N LEU A 122 9.03 -28.06 -12.21
CA LEU A 122 9.01 -26.95 -13.17
C LEU A 122 10.22 -26.03 -13.00
N LEU A 123 10.58 -25.69 -11.75
CA LEU A 123 11.77 -24.89 -11.46
C LEU A 123 13.06 -25.61 -11.86
N LEU A 124 13.16 -26.91 -11.54
CA LEU A 124 14.29 -27.74 -11.93
C LEU A 124 14.44 -27.82 -13.45
N ALA A 125 13.32 -28.00 -14.16
CA ALA A 125 13.32 -27.98 -15.62
C ALA A 125 13.75 -26.63 -16.18
N ALA A 126 13.27 -25.51 -15.62
CA ALA A 126 13.67 -24.18 -16.03
C ALA A 126 15.20 -23.97 -15.90
N HIS A 127 15.81 -24.47 -14.83
CA HIS A 127 17.27 -24.46 -14.68
C HIS A 127 17.99 -25.38 -15.67
N ASN A 128 17.57 -26.66 -15.75
CA ASN A 128 18.24 -27.66 -16.59
C ASN A 128 18.16 -27.32 -18.09
N GLU A 129 17.11 -26.65 -18.52
CA GLU A 129 16.92 -26.18 -19.90
C GLU A 129 17.55 -24.79 -20.14
N ALA A 130 18.33 -24.27 -19.18
CA ALA A 130 18.97 -22.96 -19.20
C ALA A 130 17.99 -21.82 -19.52
N MET A 131 16.75 -21.92 -19.04
CA MET A 131 15.74 -20.86 -19.19
C MET A 131 16.15 -19.64 -18.39
N VAL A 132 16.58 -19.84 -17.15
CA VAL A 132 17.15 -18.81 -16.28
C VAL A 132 18.67 -18.99 -16.19
N ALA A 133 19.39 -17.98 -15.70
CA ALA A 133 20.82 -18.14 -15.43
C ALA A 133 21.05 -19.10 -14.24
N ASP A 134 22.23 -19.71 -14.20
CA ASP A 134 22.57 -20.65 -13.14
C ASP A 134 22.57 -19.94 -11.77
N GLY A 135 21.76 -20.46 -10.85
CA GLY A 135 21.56 -19.88 -9.52
C GLY A 135 20.61 -18.69 -9.46
N ASP A 136 20.09 -18.20 -10.58
CA ASP A 136 19.08 -17.14 -10.59
C ASP A 136 17.69 -17.71 -10.29
N PRO A 137 16.87 -17.05 -9.44
CA PRO A 137 15.51 -17.48 -9.21
C PRO A 137 14.64 -17.28 -10.45
N VAL A 138 13.66 -18.17 -10.64
CA VAL A 138 12.57 -17.93 -11.58
C VAL A 138 11.68 -16.84 -11.00
N ARG A 139 11.35 -15.84 -11.82
CA ARG A 139 10.51 -14.71 -11.40
C ARG A 139 9.16 -14.80 -12.07
N VAL A 140 8.10 -14.61 -11.30
CA VAL A 140 6.72 -14.62 -11.79
C VAL A 140 5.91 -13.48 -11.18
N ARG A 141 4.95 -12.95 -11.95
CA ARG A 141 3.99 -11.95 -11.45
C ARG A 141 3.03 -12.61 -10.46
N THR A 142 2.64 -11.89 -9.42
CA THR A 142 1.67 -12.38 -8.41
C THR A 142 0.26 -11.83 -8.57
N SER A 143 0.05 -10.93 -9.52
CA SER A 143 -1.27 -10.41 -9.90
C SER A 143 -1.26 -9.89 -11.33
N SER A 144 -2.45 -9.65 -11.88
CA SER A 144 -2.64 -9.01 -13.18
C SER A 144 -2.43 -7.49 -13.14
N GLU A 145 -2.34 -6.90 -11.95
CA GLU A 145 -2.10 -5.46 -11.77
C GLU A 145 -0.66 -5.10 -12.14
N THR A 146 -0.44 -3.92 -12.72
CA THR A 146 0.89 -3.41 -13.08
C THR A 146 1.78 -3.19 -11.85
N SER A 147 1.16 -2.75 -10.75
CA SER A 147 1.78 -2.60 -9.43
C SER A 147 2.04 -3.93 -8.70
N GLY A 148 1.46 -5.04 -9.19
CA GLY A 148 1.51 -6.36 -8.56
C GLY A 148 2.92 -6.89 -8.32
N HIS A 149 3.15 -7.51 -7.16
CA HIS A 149 4.46 -8.04 -6.77
C HIS A 149 5.04 -9.06 -7.77
N VAL A 150 6.36 -9.22 -7.71
CA VAL A 150 7.08 -10.30 -8.39
C VAL A 150 7.56 -11.25 -7.33
N LEU A 151 7.24 -12.53 -7.50
CA LEU A 151 7.70 -13.58 -6.61
C LEU A 151 8.94 -14.23 -7.24
N HIS A 152 10.02 -14.21 -6.48
CA HIS A 152 11.28 -14.89 -6.79
C HIS A 152 11.19 -16.31 -6.22
N MET A 153 11.30 -17.31 -7.08
CA MET A 153 11.19 -18.73 -6.76
C MET A 153 12.51 -19.43 -7.04
N LEU A 154 13.09 -20.05 -6.03
CA LEU A 154 14.34 -20.81 -6.16
C LEU A 154 14.17 -22.22 -5.62
N GLY A 155 14.24 -23.22 -6.50
CA GLY A 155 14.17 -24.62 -6.12
C GLY A 155 15.49 -25.09 -5.50
N TYR A 156 15.40 -25.78 -4.37
CA TYR A 156 16.50 -26.53 -3.76
C TYR A 156 16.30 -28.02 -4.01
N SER A 157 17.29 -28.66 -4.62
CA SER A 157 17.27 -30.08 -4.94
C SER A 157 18.54 -30.81 -4.48
N ASP A 158 18.41 -32.06 -4.05
CA ASP A 158 19.50 -33.04 -4.10
C ASP A 158 19.70 -33.50 -5.58
N PRO A 159 20.78 -34.19 -5.99
CA PRO A 159 21.04 -34.55 -7.39
C PRO A 159 19.91 -35.29 -8.12
N SER A 160 18.90 -35.80 -7.44
CA SER A 160 17.76 -36.52 -8.03
C SER A 160 16.39 -35.89 -7.80
N GLU A 161 16.20 -35.00 -6.80
CA GLU A 161 14.88 -34.54 -6.38
C GLU A 161 14.89 -33.14 -5.75
N VAL A 162 13.78 -32.39 -5.91
CA VAL A 162 13.57 -31.08 -5.25
C VAL A 162 13.03 -31.30 -3.84
N TRP A 163 13.70 -30.75 -2.83
CA TRP A 163 13.36 -30.90 -1.40
C TRP A 163 12.74 -29.64 -0.80
N GLY A 164 12.73 -28.52 -1.53
CA GLY A 164 12.04 -27.32 -1.10
C GLY A 164 12.17 -26.17 -2.10
N ILE A 165 11.40 -25.12 -1.88
CA ILE A 165 11.36 -23.93 -2.73
C ILE A 165 11.47 -22.71 -1.84
N PHE A 166 12.46 -21.86 -2.10
CA PHE A 166 12.54 -20.54 -1.50
C PHE A 166 11.69 -19.55 -2.29
N LEU A 167 10.93 -18.73 -1.57
CA LEU A 167 10.01 -17.73 -2.10
C LEU A 167 10.30 -16.39 -1.43
N ASP A 168 10.43 -15.32 -2.22
CA ASP A 168 10.58 -13.95 -1.70
C ASP A 168 10.06 -12.92 -2.70
N PHE A 169 9.64 -11.75 -2.22
CA PHE A 169 9.25 -10.61 -3.03
C PHE A 169 10.42 -9.72 -3.45
N GLU A 170 11.59 -9.95 -2.88
CA GLU A 170 12.84 -9.27 -3.20
C GLU A 170 13.85 -10.24 -3.82
N PRO A 171 14.83 -9.75 -4.59
CA PRO A 171 15.96 -10.56 -5.03
C PRO A 171 16.68 -11.20 -3.84
N PHE A 172 16.97 -12.50 -3.95
CA PHE A 172 17.68 -13.23 -2.90
C PHE A 172 19.08 -12.67 -2.68
N GLU A 173 19.41 -12.39 -1.43
CA GLU A 173 20.79 -12.21 -1.00
C GLU A 173 21.35 -13.55 -0.55
N PHE A 174 22.39 -14.03 -1.23
CA PHE A 174 22.99 -15.33 -0.92
C PHE A 174 24.07 -15.20 0.16
N ARG A 175 23.84 -15.83 1.32
CA ARG A 175 24.77 -15.82 2.46
C ARG A 175 24.77 -17.18 3.14
N GLY A 176 25.95 -17.80 3.29
CA GLY A 176 26.14 -18.99 4.12
C GLY A 176 26.48 -20.26 3.35
N ALA A 177 26.07 -21.41 3.90
CA ALA A 177 26.37 -22.74 3.35
C ALA A 177 25.72 -22.94 1.98
N THR A 178 26.34 -23.75 1.12
CA THR A 178 25.83 -24.00 -0.22
C THR A 178 24.89 -25.20 -0.29
N PHE A 179 23.99 -25.14 -1.25
CA PHE A 179 22.99 -26.14 -1.57
C PHE A 179 22.96 -26.34 -3.09
N ARG A 180 22.28 -27.36 -3.61
CA ARG A 180 22.20 -27.59 -5.07
C ARG A 180 20.89 -27.06 -5.67
N ALA A 181 20.98 -26.24 -6.71
CA ALA A 181 19.85 -25.80 -7.53
C ALA A 181 20.15 -26.17 -9.00
N GLY A 182 19.39 -27.11 -9.58
CA GLY A 182 19.63 -27.54 -10.97
C GLY A 182 21.02 -28.12 -11.20
N GLY A 183 21.59 -28.81 -10.21
CA GLY A 183 22.95 -29.34 -10.27
C GLY A 183 24.07 -28.34 -9.93
N THR A 184 23.76 -27.04 -9.85
CA THR A 184 24.70 -25.97 -9.48
C THR A 184 24.73 -25.75 -7.98
N SER A 185 25.92 -25.59 -7.40
CA SER A 185 26.08 -25.26 -5.98
C SER A 185 25.87 -23.76 -5.75
N VAL A 186 24.78 -23.38 -5.08
CA VAL A 186 24.37 -22.00 -4.79
C VAL A 186 24.39 -21.78 -3.27
N PRO A 187 24.88 -20.65 -2.73
CA PRO A 187 24.78 -20.37 -1.29
C PRO A 187 23.31 -20.23 -0.85
N MET A 188 22.99 -20.57 0.39
CA MET A 188 21.63 -20.41 0.91
C MET A 188 21.16 -18.95 0.86
N PRO A 189 19.87 -18.69 0.57
CA PRO A 189 19.32 -17.35 0.66
C PRO A 189 19.30 -16.90 2.12
N TYR A 190 19.66 -15.64 2.35
CA TYR A 190 19.48 -14.99 3.63
C TYR A 190 17.99 -14.84 3.92
N LYS A 191 17.51 -15.44 5.02
CA LYS A 191 16.10 -15.36 5.42
C LYS A 191 15.77 -13.96 5.96
N ARG A 192 14.92 -13.25 5.23
CA ARG A 192 14.26 -12.00 5.64
C ARG A 192 12.85 -12.29 6.17
N SER A 193 12.16 -11.24 6.60
CA SER A 193 10.75 -11.31 7.03
C SER A 193 9.79 -11.79 5.94
N THR A 194 10.09 -11.55 4.67
CA THR A 194 9.30 -12.00 3.51
C THR A 194 9.76 -13.34 2.93
N THR A 195 10.89 -13.89 3.38
CA THR A 195 11.43 -15.13 2.83
C THR A 195 10.71 -16.34 3.40
N VAL A 196 10.01 -17.07 2.55
CA VAL A 196 9.33 -18.33 2.91
C VAL A 196 10.06 -19.51 2.26
N MET A 197 10.16 -20.62 2.99
CA MET A 197 10.64 -21.89 2.45
C MET A 197 9.45 -22.86 2.43
N TRP A 198 9.15 -23.41 1.26
CA TRP A 198 8.04 -24.32 1.02
C TRP A 198 8.56 -25.73 0.78
N VAL A 199 8.14 -26.70 1.60
CA VAL A 199 8.63 -28.09 1.57
C VAL A 199 7.48 -29.08 1.41
N ASP A 200 6.58 -29.12 2.39
CA ASP A 200 5.49 -30.09 2.46
C ASP A 200 4.16 -29.45 2.89
N GLU A 201 4.18 -28.15 3.17
CA GLU A 201 3.00 -27.41 3.59
C GLU A 201 2.00 -27.21 2.43
N PRO A 202 0.69 -27.08 2.71
CA PRO A 202 -0.29 -26.69 1.71
C PRO A 202 0.01 -25.33 1.08
N ALA A 203 -0.36 -25.13 -0.19
CA ALA A 203 -0.10 -23.86 -0.88
C ALA A 203 -0.82 -22.69 -0.19
N SER A 204 -1.98 -22.96 0.41
CA SER A 204 -2.75 -21.99 1.20
C SER A 204 -1.98 -21.47 2.42
N GLU A 205 -1.23 -22.31 3.13
CA GLU A 205 -0.42 -21.89 4.29
C GLU A 205 0.77 -21.02 3.85
N ILE A 206 1.41 -21.39 2.75
CA ILE A 206 2.51 -20.62 2.15
C ILE A 206 2.03 -19.25 1.66
N ALA A 207 0.84 -19.19 1.06
CA ALA A 207 0.23 -17.93 0.64
C ALA A 207 0.00 -17.01 1.85
N VAL A 208 -0.51 -17.54 2.96
CA VAL A 208 -0.71 -16.78 4.21
C VAL A 208 0.63 -16.29 4.76
N ALA A 209 1.66 -17.14 4.81
CA ALA A 209 2.98 -16.75 5.30
C ALA A 209 3.61 -15.61 4.48
N LEU A 210 3.45 -15.64 3.14
CA LEU A 210 3.91 -14.57 2.26
C LEU A 210 3.13 -13.26 2.48
N GLU A 211 1.81 -13.33 2.65
CA GLU A 211 0.99 -12.15 2.99
C GLU A 211 1.40 -11.53 4.34
N ASP A 212 1.64 -12.37 5.35
CA ASP A 212 2.05 -11.91 6.67
C ASP A 212 3.46 -11.29 6.65
N GLY A 213 4.36 -11.79 5.79
CA GLY A 213 5.64 -11.16 5.51
C GLY A 213 5.49 -9.74 4.94
N LEU A 214 4.62 -9.56 3.94
CA LEU A 214 4.31 -8.24 3.38
C LEU A 214 3.71 -7.30 4.45
N ARG A 215 2.77 -7.78 5.26
CA ARG A 215 2.15 -6.99 6.33
C ARG A 215 3.15 -6.58 7.40
N THR A 216 4.03 -7.49 7.81
CA THR A 216 5.08 -7.24 8.81
C THR A 216 6.04 -6.15 8.35
N GLU A 217 6.36 -6.11 7.06
CA GLU A 217 7.18 -5.04 6.45
C GLU A 217 6.38 -3.77 6.12
N ASN A 218 5.09 -3.70 6.49
CA ASN A 218 4.17 -2.60 6.15
C ASN A 218 4.11 -2.33 4.62
N ARG A 219 4.16 -3.40 3.82
CA ARG A 219 4.07 -3.34 2.36
C ARG A 219 2.62 -3.56 1.92
N PRO A 220 2.14 -2.81 0.91
CA PRO A 220 0.83 -3.04 0.31
C PRO A 220 0.79 -4.41 -0.38
N LEU A 221 -0.38 -5.07 -0.41
CA LEU A 221 -0.53 -6.40 -1.00
C LEU A 221 -0.60 -6.39 -2.54
N TYR A 222 -1.01 -5.28 -3.17
CA TYR A 222 -1.15 -5.13 -4.64
C TYR A 222 -1.78 -6.33 -5.36
N GLY A 223 -2.88 -6.83 -4.79
CA GLY A 223 -3.62 -7.96 -5.34
C GLY A 223 -2.86 -9.28 -5.34
N PHE A 224 -1.84 -9.46 -4.50
CA PHE A 224 -1.08 -10.71 -4.37
C PHE A 224 -1.98 -11.95 -4.32
N SER A 225 -1.68 -12.91 -5.19
CA SER A 225 -2.23 -14.27 -5.18
C SER A 225 -1.10 -15.25 -5.53
N LEU A 226 -0.81 -16.19 -4.62
CA LEU A 226 0.12 -17.28 -4.89
C LEU A 226 -0.40 -18.17 -6.04
N GLY A 227 -1.71 -18.40 -6.11
CA GLY A 227 -2.33 -19.15 -7.20
C GLY A 227 -2.06 -18.51 -8.56
N TYR A 228 -2.21 -17.18 -8.65
CA TYR A 228 -1.83 -16.45 -9.86
C TYR A 228 -0.35 -16.65 -10.21
N ALA A 229 0.55 -16.55 -9.23
CA ALA A 229 1.98 -16.76 -9.43
C ALA A 229 2.32 -18.17 -9.95
N LEU A 230 1.67 -19.21 -9.43
CA LEU A 230 1.86 -20.59 -9.87
C LEU A 230 1.33 -20.82 -11.29
N ARG A 231 0.18 -20.22 -11.64
CA ARG A 231 -0.33 -20.20 -13.02
C ARG A 231 0.66 -19.55 -13.98
N GLN A 232 1.24 -18.42 -13.55
CA GLN A 232 2.26 -17.72 -14.33
C GLN A 232 3.54 -18.54 -14.47
N LEU A 233 3.95 -19.31 -13.46
CA LEU A 233 5.09 -20.22 -13.56
C LEU A 233 4.86 -21.28 -14.64
N VAL A 234 3.73 -21.99 -14.57
CA VAL A 234 3.36 -23.03 -15.55
C VAL A 234 3.35 -22.44 -16.96
N LYS A 235 2.72 -21.27 -17.10
CA LYS A 235 2.65 -20.56 -18.38
C LYS A 235 4.02 -20.16 -18.90
N THR A 236 4.86 -19.57 -18.04
CA THR A 236 6.23 -19.15 -18.39
C THR A 236 7.03 -20.34 -18.91
N VAL A 237 7.04 -21.47 -18.19
CA VAL A 237 7.77 -22.66 -18.63
C VAL A 237 7.23 -23.20 -19.94
N ALA A 238 5.90 -23.27 -20.12
CA ALA A 238 5.29 -23.77 -21.35
C ALA A 238 5.64 -22.89 -22.57
N VAL A 239 5.41 -21.58 -22.45
CA VAL A 239 5.66 -20.59 -23.50
C VAL A 239 7.13 -20.57 -23.90
N VAL A 240 8.04 -20.62 -22.92
CA VAL A 240 9.48 -20.58 -23.18
C VAL A 240 9.95 -21.86 -23.87
N ARG A 241 9.43 -23.03 -23.47
CA ARG A 241 9.72 -24.30 -24.15
C ARG A 241 9.28 -24.27 -25.60
N GLU A 242 8.04 -23.85 -25.83
CA GLU A 242 7.48 -23.76 -27.18
C GLU A 242 8.32 -22.83 -28.05
N ALA A 243 8.61 -21.62 -27.57
CA ALA A 243 9.39 -20.66 -28.32
C ALA A 243 10.84 -21.13 -28.54
N ARG A 244 11.47 -21.83 -27.59
CA ARG A 244 12.83 -22.38 -27.78
C ARG A 244 12.87 -23.62 -28.67
N ALA A 245 11.77 -24.37 -28.76
CA ALA A 245 11.65 -25.52 -29.66
C ALA A 245 11.48 -25.12 -31.13
N ALA A 246 11.19 -23.85 -31.41
CA ALA A 246 11.17 -23.32 -32.76
C ALA A 246 12.54 -23.53 -33.47
N GLU A 247 12.49 -23.68 -34.80
CA GLU A 247 13.70 -23.91 -35.60
C GLU A 247 14.76 -22.82 -35.36
N ALA A 248 16.04 -23.14 -35.54
CA ALA A 248 17.14 -22.21 -35.24
C ALA A 248 17.02 -20.88 -35.98
N ASP A 249 16.43 -20.91 -37.19
CA ASP A 249 16.21 -19.75 -38.04
C ASP A 249 14.81 -19.15 -37.88
N ASP A 250 13.95 -19.71 -37.01
CA ASP A 250 12.62 -19.16 -36.74
C ASP A 250 12.77 -17.86 -35.93
N PRO A 251 12.27 -16.72 -36.43
CA PRO A 251 12.44 -15.45 -35.75
C PRO A 251 11.64 -15.37 -34.43
N ARG A 252 10.67 -16.26 -34.20
CA ARG A 252 9.94 -16.40 -32.92
C ARG A 252 10.75 -17.13 -31.86
N ARG A 253 11.90 -17.70 -32.22
CA ARG A 253 12.74 -18.42 -31.27
C ARG A 253 13.31 -17.47 -30.22
N LEU A 254 12.94 -17.69 -28.96
CA LEU A 254 13.55 -16.94 -27.85
C LEU A 254 15.05 -17.21 -27.81
N THR A 255 15.81 -16.12 -27.84
CA THR A 255 17.28 -16.17 -27.82
C THR A 255 17.87 -15.99 -26.45
N GLY A 256 17.18 -15.26 -25.56
CA GLY A 256 17.67 -15.00 -24.23
C GLY A 256 17.29 -15.98 -23.15
N ARG A 257 17.98 -15.82 -22.02
CA ARG A 257 17.58 -16.35 -20.72
C ARG A 257 16.44 -15.50 -20.18
N VAL A 258 15.34 -16.15 -19.83
CA VAL A 258 14.13 -15.57 -19.28
C VAL A 258 14.44 -14.91 -17.95
N ARG A 259 14.05 -13.65 -17.83
CA ARG A 259 14.01 -12.92 -16.58
C ARG A 259 12.59 -12.92 -16.01
N LEU A 260 11.58 -12.69 -16.84
CA LEU A 260 10.18 -12.60 -16.41
C LEU A 260 9.23 -12.69 -17.62
N LEU A 261 8.17 -13.49 -17.54
CA LEU A 261 7.02 -13.35 -18.45
C LEU A 261 6.18 -12.15 -17.99
N LEU A 262 6.07 -11.13 -18.85
CA LEU A 262 5.34 -9.90 -18.49
C LEU A 262 3.85 -10.06 -18.74
N ASN A 263 3.49 -10.65 -19.88
CA ASN A 263 2.13 -11.00 -20.26
C ASN A 263 2.18 -12.15 -21.26
N ASP A 264 1.05 -12.43 -21.89
CA ASP A 264 0.87 -13.58 -22.78
C ASP A 264 1.76 -13.54 -24.03
N ASP A 265 2.18 -12.34 -24.44
CA ASP A 265 2.87 -12.11 -25.71
C ASP A 265 4.35 -11.75 -25.54
N TRP A 266 4.73 -11.27 -24.35
CA TRP A 266 6.02 -10.65 -24.13
C TRP A 266 6.80 -11.24 -22.94
N VAL A 267 8.01 -11.71 -23.25
CA VAL A 267 8.98 -12.22 -22.27
C VAL A 267 10.12 -11.23 -22.15
N TRP A 268 10.44 -10.83 -20.93
CA TRP A 268 11.68 -10.14 -20.64
C TRP A 268 12.80 -11.15 -20.45
N THR A 269 13.84 -11.06 -21.26
CA THR A 269 15.08 -11.86 -21.24
C THR A 269 16.31 -10.99 -20.97
N ASP A 270 17.48 -11.63 -20.89
CA ASP A 270 18.78 -10.95 -20.85
C ASP A 270 19.14 -10.22 -22.16
N TYR A 271 18.51 -10.55 -23.29
CA TYR A 271 18.65 -9.78 -24.55
C TYR A 271 17.66 -8.63 -24.65
N GLY A 272 16.55 -8.66 -23.90
CA GLY A 272 15.55 -7.62 -23.88
C GLY A 272 14.13 -8.15 -23.82
N LEU A 273 13.18 -7.44 -24.38
CA LEU A 273 11.79 -7.84 -24.50
C LEU A 273 11.60 -8.61 -25.81
N GLU A 274 11.35 -9.91 -25.73
CA GLU A 274 11.15 -10.79 -26.88
C GLU A 274 9.68 -11.22 -26.95
N SER A 275 9.09 -11.14 -28.15
CA SER A 275 7.75 -11.65 -28.39
C SER A 275 7.78 -13.17 -28.49
N VAL A 276 6.76 -13.83 -27.96
CA VAL A 276 6.63 -15.30 -28.03
C VAL A 276 5.84 -15.76 -29.25
N HIS A 277 5.08 -14.86 -29.87
CA HIS A 277 4.22 -15.16 -31.02
C HIS A 277 4.70 -14.52 -32.32
N SER A 278 5.63 -13.56 -32.25
CA SER A 278 6.14 -12.84 -33.41
C SER A 278 7.67 -12.80 -33.44
N ALA A 279 8.20 -12.36 -34.58
CA ALA A 279 9.62 -12.09 -34.78
C ALA A 279 10.15 -10.89 -33.97
N GLU A 280 9.26 -10.19 -33.26
CA GLU A 280 9.59 -8.91 -32.66
C GLU A 280 10.44 -9.07 -31.42
N ARG A 281 11.55 -8.33 -31.41
CA ARG A 281 12.46 -8.25 -30.28
C ARG A 281 12.83 -6.80 -30.09
N TYR A 282 12.70 -6.35 -28.86
CA TYR A 282 13.20 -5.08 -28.41
C TYR A 282 14.33 -5.41 -27.46
N LYS A 283 15.51 -4.82 -27.64
CA LYS A 283 16.57 -4.98 -26.63
C LYS A 283 16.07 -4.37 -25.29
N VAL A 284 16.68 -4.47 -24.09
CA VAL A 284 16.34 -3.56 -22.94
C VAL A 284 17.50 -2.75 -22.26
N VAL A 285 17.40 -1.40 -22.19
CA VAL A 285 18.29 -0.37 -21.58
C VAL A 285 17.81 -0.12 -20.19
N LEU A 286 18.50 -0.70 -19.21
CA LEU A 286 18.44 -0.21 -17.85
C LEU A 286 19.78 0.44 -17.52
N GLY A 287 19.72 1.71 -17.15
CA GLY A 287 20.86 2.44 -16.63
C GLY A 287 20.88 2.32 -15.12
N HIS A 288 21.81 1.55 -14.56
CA HIS A 288 21.99 1.52 -13.11
C HIS A 288 23.38 1.99 -12.73
N PHE A 289 23.51 2.50 -11.51
CA PHE A 289 24.82 2.70 -10.89
C PHE A 289 25.14 1.46 -10.07
N ASP A 290 26.33 0.92 -10.21
CA ASP A 290 26.83 -0.13 -9.34
C ASP A 290 27.11 0.44 -7.92
N PRO A 291 27.40 -0.41 -6.92
CA PRO A 291 27.75 0.05 -5.58
C PRO A 291 28.99 0.94 -5.51
N ALA A 292 29.86 0.92 -6.53
CA ALA A 292 31.02 1.78 -6.67
C ALA A 292 30.70 3.13 -7.33
N GLY A 293 29.44 3.37 -7.70
CA GLY A 293 29.01 4.58 -8.42
C GLY A 293 29.36 4.56 -9.91
N GLN A 294 29.80 3.42 -10.45
CA GLN A 294 30.02 3.24 -11.87
C GLN A 294 28.71 2.95 -12.58
N TYR A 295 28.42 3.71 -13.63
CA TYR A 295 27.24 3.51 -14.43
C TYR A 295 27.37 2.25 -15.30
N ILE A 296 26.50 1.27 -15.08
CA ILE A 296 26.37 0.06 -15.87
C ILE A 296 25.14 0.19 -16.77
N HIS A 297 25.36 0.00 -18.08
CA HIS A 297 24.31 0.00 -19.09
C HIS A 297 23.87 -1.43 -19.42
N SER A 298 22.58 -1.64 -19.53
CA SER A 298 21.99 -2.61 -20.50
C SER A 298 21.38 -1.77 -21.65
N SER A 299 20.90 -2.27 -22.81
CA SER A 299 20.34 -1.37 -23.88
C SER A 299 19.02 -1.84 -24.55
N ILE A 300 18.02 -0.96 -24.80
CA ILE A 300 16.67 -1.11 -25.38
C ILE A 300 16.74 -0.49 -26.78
N ARG A 301 16.71 -1.33 -27.79
CA ARG A 301 16.61 -0.92 -29.18
C ARG A 301 15.18 -1.15 -29.62
N VAL A 302 14.47 -0.05 -29.89
CA VAL A 302 13.19 -0.09 -30.62
C VAL A 302 13.51 0.27 -32.06
N PRO A 303 13.24 -0.62 -33.03
CA PRO A 303 13.46 -0.30 -34.44
C PRO A 303 12.76 1.03 -34.81
N GLU A 304 13.45 1.92 -35.53
CA GLU A 304 12.92 3.23 -35.95
C GLU A 304 11.54 3.14 -36.63
N SER A 305 11.25 2.00 -37.28
CA SER A 305 9.98 1.73 -37.97
C SER A 305 8.75 1.65 -37.06
N ARG A 306 8.91 1.69 -35.73
CA ARG A 306 7.82 1.52 -34.76
C ARG A 306 7.71 2.57 -33.65
N ARG A 307 8.21 3.78 -33.85
CA ARG A 307 7.73 4.93 -33.05
C ARG A 307 6.21 5.06 -33.27
N GLY A 308 5.41 4.77 -32.24
CA GLY A 308 3.94 4.71 -32.34
C GLY A 308 3.34 3.30 -32.35
N CYS A 309 4.03 2.27 -31.85
CA CYS A 309 3.42 0.96 -31.63
C CYS A 309 2.22 1.10 -30.66
N THR A 310 1.02 0.78 -31.15
CA THR A 310 -0.24 0.81 -30.39
C THR A 310 -0.63 -0.57 -29.85
N ASP A 311 0.26 -1.57 -29.91
CA ASP A 311 -0.02 -2.88 -29.36
C ASP A 311 -0.26 -2.75 -27.84
N PRO A 312 -1.48 -3.03 -27.36
CA PRO A 312 -1.81 -2.88 -25.95
C PRO A 312 -0.94 -3.76 -25.05
N LEU A 313 -0.54 -4.95 -25.51
CA LEU A 313 0.28 -5.88 -24.72
C LEU A 313 1.74 -5.43 -24.66
N TRP A 314 2.26 -4.85 -25.74
CA TRP A 314 3.57 -4.22 -25.72
C TRP A 314 3.58 -3.00 -24.78
N LEU A 315 2.57 -2.13 -24.87
CA LEU A 315 2.45 -0.96 -24.00
C LEU A 315 2.33 -1.36 -22.52
N ASP A 316 1.56 -2.40 -22.21
CA ASP A 316 1.46 -2.94 -20.85
C ASP A 316 2.82 -3.45 -20.34
N ALA A 317 3.55 -4.21 -21.18
CA ALA A 317 4.89 -4.70 -20.84
C ALA A 317 5.87 -3.54 -20.56
N ILE A 318 5.83 -2.48 -21.37
CA ILE A 318 6.68 -1.31 -21.19
C ILE A 318 6.33 -0.52 -19.92
N ASN A 319 5.04 -0.24 -19.70
CA ASN A 319 4.57 0.45 -18.50
C ASN A 319 4.97 -0.31 -17.24
N TRP A 320 4.84 -1.64 -17.27
CA TRP A 320 5.27 -2.51 -16.17
C TRP A 320 6.76 -2.36 -15.85
N ILE A 321 7.63 -2.38 -16.88
CA ILE A 321 9.08 -2.21 -16.69
C ILE A 321 9.37 -0.82 -16.11
N GLN A 322 8.74 0.23 -16.64
CA GLN A 322 8.96 1.62 -16.23
C GLN A 322 8.53 1.89 -14.77
N GLU A 323 7.43 1.30 -14.31
CA GLU A 323 6.95 1.50 -12.94
C GLU A 323 7.84 0.83 -11.88
N ARG A 324 8.55 -0.25 -12.24
CA ARG A 324 9.30 -1.08 -11.30
C ARG A 324 10.80 -0.87 -11.32
N GLU A 325 11.35 -0.55 -12.48
CA GLU A 325 12.75 -0.16 -12.55
C GLU A 325 12.88 1.24 -11.97
N LYS A 326 13.55 1.35 -10.81
CA LYS A 326 13.84 2.64 -10.14
C LYS A 326 14.73 3.57 -10.98
N HIS A 327 15.11 3.13 -12.17
CA HIS A 327 16.02 3.79 -13.08
C HIS A 327 15.27 4.25 -14.33
N PRO A 328 15.67 5.39 -14.91
CA PRO A 328 15.08 5.86 -16.16
C PRO A 328 15.29 4.82 -17.27
N VAL A 329 14.18 4.40 -17.87
CA VAL A 329 14.15 3.46 -18.99
C VAL A 329 14.18 4.26 -20.28
N TYR A 330 15.18 4.01 -21.13
CA TYR A 330 15.36 4.72 -22.40
C TYR A 330 15.06 3.81 -23.59
N PHE A 331 14.41 4.37 -24.61
CA PHE A 331 14.10 3.72 -25.88
C PHE A 331 14.78 4.51 -27.01
N GLY A 332 15.82 3.96 -27.64
CA GLY A 332 16.54 4.64 -28.71
C GLY A 332 17.68 3.79 -29.29
N ASP A 333 18.18 4.15 -30.48
CA ASP A 333 19.30 3.44 -31.12
C ASP A 333 20.62 3.61 -30.37
N ASP A 334 20.81 4.77 -29.72
CA ASP A 334 21.94 5.08 -28.86
C ASP A 334 21.46 5.66 -27.52
N PRO A 335 22.02 5.24 -26.37
CA PRO A 335 21.79 5.93 -25.12
C PRO A 335 22.35 7.36 -25.23
N PRO A 336 21.65 8.40 -24.71
CA PRO A 336 22.27 9.72 -24.61
C PRO A 336 23.61 9.61 -23.87
N ALA A 337 24.61 10.36 -24.31
CA ALA A 337 25.82 10.51 -23.49
C ALA A 337 25.40 11.08 -22.12
N PRO A 338 25.87 10.52 -20.98
CA PRO A 338 25.60 11.13 -19.69
C PRO A 338 26.14 12.56 -19.71
N ALA A 339 25.38 13.54 -19.20
CA ALA A 339 25.91 14.89 -19.08
C ALA A 339 27.13 14.87 -18.14
N GLU A 340 28.07 15.80 -18.33
CA GLU A 340 29.35 15.91 -17.61
C GLU A 340 29.22 15.96 -16.06
N HIS A 341 28.00 16.02 -15.53
CA HIS A 341 27.68 16.08 -14.10
C HIS A 341 26.74 14.96 -13.60
N GLY A 342 26.61 13.86 -14.33
CA GLY A 342 25.84 12.70 -13.87
C GLY A 342 24.32 12.90 -13.85
N THR A 343 23.82 14.00 -14.42
CA THR A 343 22.40 14.24 -14.64
C THR A 343 22.02 13.94 -16.08
N TRP A 344 20.94 13.18 -16.27
CA TRP A 344 20.43 12.92 -17.61
C TRP A 344 19.60 14.12 -18.11
N PRO A 345 19.60 14.40 -19.42
CA PRO A 345 18.64 15.34 -19.99
C PRO A 345 17.22 14.82 -19.73
N ALA A 346 16.35 15.68 -19.19
CA ALA A 346 14.98 15.37 -18.78
C ALA A 346 14.00 15.05 -19.94
N GLY A 347 14.51 14.53 -21.07
CA GLY A 347 13.89 14.74 -22.39
C GLY A 347 13.00 13.62 -22.96
N ASN A 348 12.90 12.43 -22.37
CA ASN A 348 12.18 11.31 -23.03
C ASN A 348 10.85 10.88 -22.39
N ALA A 349 10.43 11.49 -21.29
CA ALA A 349 9.11 11.21 -20.68
C ALA A 349 7.93 11.69 -21.56
N ASP A 350 8.16 12.69 -22.43
CA ASP A 350 7.11 13.28 -23.28
C ASP A 350 6.92 12.60 -24.64
N LEU A 351 7.82 11.69 -25.05
CA LEU A 351 7.75 11.05 -26.37
C LEU A 351 6.65 9.98 -26.48
N PHE A 352 6.05 9.57 -25.37
CA PHE A 352 4.97 8.55 -25.33
C PHE A 352 3.64 9.09 -24.77
N ARG A 353 3.54 10.40 -24.50
CA ARG A 353 2.30 11.07 -24.04
C ARG A 353 1.45 11.66 -25.17
N ARG A 354 1.63 11.22 -26.42
CA ARG A 354 0.79 11.65 -27.56
C ARG A 354 0.19 10.47 -28.30
#